data_AF-A0A7C6AL49-F1
#
_entry.id   AF-A0A7C6AL49-F1
#
_cell.length_a   1.000
_cell.length_b   1.000
_cell.length_c   1.000
_cell.angle_alpha   90.00
_cell.angle_beta   90.00
_cell.angle_gamma   90.00
#
_symmetry.space_group_name_H-M   'P 1'
#
loop_
_entity.id
_entity.type
_entity.pdbx_description
1 polymer ?
#
loop_
_entity_poly.entity_id
_entity_poly.type
_entity_poly.pdbx_seq_one_letter_code
_entity_poly.pdbx_strand_id
1 'polypeptide(L)'
;MSGAKELAGKVRRRWRTRLQTPLYLLSLFIAVVIISGGYLYYRTQERAARKIVVDQLTSIATLKVEGISRWLKERLADAQVLVSSPFFSEEVGLYFQKPDDRRREKLLSRLSITAKAYYYSEIIILDAEK
;
A
#
# COMPACT_ATOMS: atom_id res chain seq x y z
N MET A 1 64.24 -34.60 40.96
CA MET A 1 63.75 -33.93 39.72
C MET A 1 62.96 -34.85 38.77
N SER A 2 62.28 -35.91 39.27
CA SER A 2 61.57 -36.89 38.42
C SER A 2 60.05 -36.65 38.30
N GLY A 3 59.40 -36.03 39.30
CA GLY A 3 57.94 -35.85 39.33
C GLY A 3 57.38 -34.74 38.42
N ALA A 4 58.19 -33.74 38.04
CA ALA A 4 57.71 -32.61 37.22
C ALA A 4 57.41 -33.00 35.76
N LYS A 5 58.12 -33.99 35.22
CA LYS A 5 57.91 -34.49 33.84
C LYS A 5 56.65 -35.37 33.73
N GLU A 6 56.26 -36.03 34.83
CA GLU A 6 55.10 -36.92 34.86
C GLU A 6 53.76 -36.14 34.89
N LEU A 7 53.73 -35.02 35.62
CA LEU A 7 52.56 -34.14 35.67
C LEU A 7 52.31 -33.44 34.32
N ALA A 8 53.38 -33.02 33.63
CA ALA A 8 53.28 -32.41 32.30
C ALA A 8 52.71 -33.39 31.24
N GLY A 9 53.02 -34.69 31.36
CA GLY A 9 52.50 -35.74 30.48
C GLY A 9 51.00 -36.03 30.67
N LYS A 10 50.51 -36.00 31.91
CA LYS A 10 49.09 -36.21 32.23
C LYS A 10 48.21 -35.05 31.77
N VAL A 11 48.68 -33.81 31.93
CA VAL A 11 47.94 -32.63 31.47
C VAL A 11 47.81 -32.65 29.95
N ARG A 12 48.90 -32.89 29.20
CA ARG A 12 48.86 -32.91 27.72
C ARG A 12 47.96 -34.00 27.14
N ARG A 13 47.83 -35.17 27.78
CA ARG A 13 46.92 -36.25 27.34
C ARG A 13 45.45 -35.95 27.60
N ARG A 14 45.13 -35.26 28.72
CA ARG A 14 43.75 -34.99 29.15
C ARG A 14 42.99 -34.01 28.24
N TRP A 15 43.70 -33.14 27.51
CA TRP A 15 43.08 -32.23 26.53
C TRP A 15 42.74 -32.92 25.22
N ARG A 16 43.49 -33.96 24.82
CA ARG A 16 43.32 -34.64 23.53
C ARG A 16 42.14 -35.62 23.51
N THR A 17 41.78 -36.20 24.65
CA THR A 17 40.69 -37.18 24.75
C THR A 17 39.31 -36.56 24.98
N ARG A 18 39.23 -35.28 25.37
CA ARG A 18 37.93 -34.59 25.50
C ARG A 18 37.30 -34.30 24.14
N LEU A 19 38.08 -33.96 23.13
CA LEU A 19 37.59 -33.73 21.76
C LEU A 19 37.19 -35.01 21.01
N GLN A 20 37.49 -36.20 21.55
CA GLN A 20 37.23 -37.49 20.90
C GLN A 20 36.01 -38.23 21.47
N THR A 21 35.28 -37.63 22.43
CA THR A 21 34.06 -38.28 22.93
C THR A 21 32.89 -38.01 21.98
N PRO A 22 32.09 -39.04 21.63
CA PRO A 22 30.96 -38.92 20.71
C PRO A 22 29.90 -37.89 21.16
N LEU A 23 29.93 -37.51 22.45
CA LEU A 23 29.09 -36.47 23.02
C LEU A 23 29.29 -35.08 22.38
N TYR A 24 30.53 -34.70 22.03
CA TYR A 24 30.78 -33.40 21.41
C TYR A 24 30.26 -33.36 19.98
N LEU A 25 30.42 -34.45 19.23
CA LEU A 25 29.85 -34.58 17.89
C LEU A 25 28.32 -34.54 17.92
N LEU A 26 27.72 -35.21 18.89
CA LEU A 26 26.26 -35.16 19.10
C LEU A 26 25.78 -33.75 19.45
N SER A 27 26.49 -33.06 20.36
CA SER A 27 26.16 -31.68 20.73
C SER A 27 26.29 -30.72 19.55
N LEU A 28 27.35 -30.86 18.75
CA LEU A 28 27.53 -30.07 17.53
C LEU A 28 26.43 -30.37 16.51
N PHE A 29 26.08 -31.63 16.32
CA PHE A 29 25.00 -32.04 15.43
C PHE A 29 23.66 -31.42 15.85
N ILE A 30 23.30 -31.49 17.13
CA ILE A 30 22.09 -30.87 17.68
C ILE A 30 22.11 -29.35 17.45
N ALA A 31 23.25 -28.69 17.71
CA ALA A 31 23.39 -27.25 17.46
C ALA A 31 23.15 -26.90 15.99
N VAL A 32 23.72 -27.66 15.06
CA VAL A 32 23.52 -27.46 13.61
C VAL A 32 22.06 -27.67 13.22
N VAL A 33 21.40 -28.70 13.76
CA VAL A 33 19.97 -28.97 13.49
C VAL A 33 19.10 -27.81 14.00
N ILE A 34 19.34 -27.30 15.21
CA ILE A 34 18.59 -26.18 15.77
C ILE A 34 18.81 -24.91 14.94
N ILE A 35 20.05 -24.58 14.58
CA ILE A 35 20.36 -23.39 13.77
C ILE A 35 19.71 -23.50 12.38
N SER A 36 19.82 -24.67 11.74
CA SER A 36 19.24 -24.90 10.42
C SER A 36 17.71 -24.85 10.45
N GLY A 37 17.09 -25.47 11.45
CA GLY A 37 15.65 -25.43 11.66
C GLY A 37 15.17 -24.01 11.92
N GLY A 38 15.86 -23.26 12.78
CA GLY A 38 15.58 -21.85 13.05
C GLY A 38 15.71 -20.98 11.80
N TYR A 39 16.74 -21.18 10.99
CA TYR A 39 16.95 -20.45 9.74
C TYR A 39 15.84 -20.71 8.73
N LEU A 40 15.47 -21.99 8.51
CA LEU A 40 14.39 -22.36 7.61
C LEU A 40 13.05 -21.80 8.08
N TYR A 41 12.74 -21.94 9.37
CA TYR A 41 11.51 -21.42 9.97
C TYR A 41 11.43 -19.89 9.86
N TYR A 42 12.52 -19.17 10.15
CA TYR A 42 12.56 -17.72 10.00
C TYR A 42 12.27 -17.29 8.56
N ARG A 43 12.92 -17.94 7.58
CA ARG A 43 12.71 -17.69 6.15
C ARG A 43 11.28 -17.95 5.69
N THR A 44 10.63 -19.00 6.19
CA THR A 44 9.23 -19.27 5.84
C THR A 44 8.28 -18.26 6.46
N GLN A 45 8.52 -17.89 7.73
CA GLN A 45 7.69 -16.91 8.43
C GLN A 45 7.82 -15.51 7.83
N GLU A 46 9.02 -15.09 7.43
CA GLU A 46 9.24 -13.82 6.74
C GLU A 46 8.44 -13.74 5.44
N ARG A 47 8.48 -14.81 4.63
CA ARG A 47 7.72 -14.89 3.37
C ARG A 47 6.21 -14.87 3.60
N ALA A 48 5.72 -15.63 4.59
CA ALA A 48 4.31 -15.69 4.92
C ALA A 48 3.79 -14.33 5.42
N ALA A 49 4.51 -13.69 6.35
CA ALA A 49 4.17 -12.37 6.86
C ALA A 49 4.16 -11.31 5.74
N ARG A 50 5.19 -11.31 4.89
CA ARG A 50 5.25 -10.40 3.73
C ARG A 50 4.07 -10.61 2.79
N LYS A 51 3.72 -11.87 2.49
CA LYS A 51 2.58 -12.20 1.63
C LYS A 51 1.27 -11.67 2.20
N ILE A 52 1.03 -11.85 3.50
CA ILE A 52 -0.18 -11.34 4.16
C ILE A 52 -0.29 -9.82 4.00
N VAL A 53 0.79 -9.09 4.25
CA VAL A 53 0.81 -7.62 4.10
C VAL A 53 0.56 -7.21 2.66
N VAL A 54 1.19 -7.87 1.68
CA VAL A 54 0.98 -7.59 0.26
C VAL A 54 -0.46 -7.86 -0.15
N ASP A 55 -1.05 -8.98 0.26
CA ASP A 55 -2.42 -9.34 -0.07
C ASP A 55 -3.42 -8.33 0.53
N GLN A 56 -3.19 -7.89 1.77
CA GLN A 56 -3.99 -6.84 2.43
C GLN A 56 -3.89 -5.50 1.70
N LEU A 57 -2.69 -5.03 1.39
CA LEU A 57 -2.48 -3.78 0.67
C LEU A 57 -3.09 -3.83 -0.73
N THR A 58 -2.98 -4.97 -1.42
CA THR A 58 -3.60 -5.18 -2.73
C THR A 58 -5.11 -5.09 -2.62
N SER A 59 -5.71 -5.72 -1.60
CA SER A 59 -7.16 -5.68 -1.38
C SER A 59 -7.64 -4.26 -1.10
N ILE A 60 -6.91 -3.50 -0.27
CA ILE A 60 -7.20 -2.09 0.00
C ILE A 60 -7.07 -1.26 -1.29
N ALA A 61 -6.01 -1.47 -2.07
CA ALA A 61 -5.78 -0.75 -3.32
C ALA A 61 -6.93 -1.01 -4.32
N THR A 62 -7.34 -2.25 -4.51
CA THR A 62 -8.48 -2.61 -5.36
C THR A 62 -9.75 -1.91 -4.91
N LEU A 63 -10.09 -1.98 -3.62
CA LEU A 63 -11.27 -1.30 -3.07
C LEU A 63 -11.23 0.22 -3.28
N LYS A 64 -10.05 0.84 -3.13
CA LYS A 64 -9.87 2.28 -3.35
C LYS A 64 -10.02 2.64 -4.83
N VAL A 65 -9.44 1.87 -5.74
CA VAL A 65 -9.55 2.09 -7.19
C VAL A 65 -11.01 1.98 -7.63
N GLU A 66 -11.73 0.97 -7.17
CA GLU A 66 -13.16 0.81 -7.47
C GLU A 66 -13.99 1.97 -6.93
N GLY A 67 -13.72 2.41 -5.70
CA GLY A 67 -14.39 3.55 -5.07
C GLY A 67 -14.18 4.85 -5.84
N ILE A 68 -12.93 5.18 -6.18
CA ILE A 68 -12.60 6.38 -6.96
C ILE A 68 -13.22 6.32 -8.36
N SER A 69 -13.15 5.16 -9.02
CA SER A 69 -13.72 4.97 -10.36
C SER A 69 -15.24 5.16 -10.37
N ARG A 70 -15.92 4.62 -9.35
CA ARG A 70 -17.38 4.79 -9.19
C ARG A 70 -17.72 6.25 -8.91
N TRP A 71 -17.01 6.88 -7.98
CA TRP A 71 -17.19 8.31 -7.69
C TRP A 71 -17.01 9.16 -8.95
N LEU A 72 -15.93 8.95 -9.71
CA LEU A 72 -15.69 9.69 -10.95
C LEU A 72 -16.81 9.47 -11.99
N LYS A 73 -17.32 8.25 -12.10
CA LYS A 73 -18.45 7.94 -12.98
C LYS A 73 -19.72 8.67 -12.56
N GLU A 74 -20.00 8.76 -11.27
CA GLU A 74 -21.14 9.53 -10.73
C GLU A 74 -20.96 11.02 -11.02
N ARG A 75 -19.76 11.58 -10.81
CA ARG A 75 -19.45 12.99 -11.14
C ARG A 75 -19.65 13.30 -12.62
N LEU A 76 -19.22 12.41 -13.51
CA LEU A 76 -19.44 12.55 -14.96
C LEU A 76 -20.92 12.45 -15.33
N ALA A 77 -21.67 11.55 -14.70
CA ALA A 77 -23.10 11.41 -14.91
C ALA A 77 -23.86 12.68 -14.47
N ASP A 78 -23.52 13.25 -13.32
CA ASP A 78 -24.11 14.51 -12.84
C ASP A 78 -23.87 15.67 -13.82
N ALA A 79 -22.64 15.79 -14.34
CA ALA A 79 -22.31 16.78 -15.37
C ALA A 79 -23.09 16.54 -16.67
N GLN A 80 -23.25 15.28 -17.07
CA GLN A 80 -24.03 14.93 -18.25
C GLN A 80 -25.50 15.29 -18.10
N VAL A 81 -26.11 15.11 -16.93
CA VAL A 81 -27.48 15.57 -16.65
C VAL A 81 -27.60 17.08 -16.82
N LEU A 82 -26.62 17.84 -16.33
CA LEU A 82 -26.62 19.30 -16.45
C LEU A 82 -26.56 19.77 -17.92
N VAL A 83 -25.64 19.19 -18.71
CA VAL A 83 -25.44 19.56 -20.13
C VAL A 83 -26.54 18.99 -21.04
N SER A 84 -27.22 17.91 -20.63
CA SER A 84 -28.33 17.33 -21.40
C SER A 84 -29.57 18.22 -21.44
N SER A 85 -29.63 19.29 -20.63
CA SER A 85 -30.67 20.30 -20.73
C SER A 85 -30.41 21.23 -21.93
N PRO A 86 -31.24 21.20 -22.99
CA PRO A 86 -31.03 22.04 -24.17
C PRO A 86 -31.06 23.53 -23.83
N PHE A 87 -31.98 23.91 -22.93
CA PHE A 87 -32.11 25.28 -22.43
C PHE A 87 -30.84 25.77 -21.75
N PHE A 88 -30.26 24.95 -20.87
CA PHE A 88 -29.04 25.33 -20.15
C PHE A 88 -27.85 25.45 -21.10
N SER A 89 -27.67 24.48 -21.99
CA SER A 89 -26.57 24.47 -22.96
C SER A 89 -26.66 25.65 -23.94
N GLU A 90 -27.86 26.01 -24.39
CA GLU A 90 -28.08 27.20 -25.22
C GLU A 90 -27.78 28.49 -24.45
N GLU A 91 -28.24 28.62 -23.20
CA GLU A 91 -28.00 29.82 -22.38
C GLU A 91 -26.51 30.02 -22.09
N VAL A 92 -25.77 28.94 -21.83
CA VAL A 92 -24.31 28.94 -21.68
C VAL A 92 -23.62 29.36 -22.98
N GLY A 93 -24.00 28.80 -24.13
CA GLY A 93 -23.43 29.16 -25.43
C GLY A 93 -23.68 30.64 -25.78
N LEU A 94 -24.91 31.12 -25.55
CA LEU A 94 -25.27 32.53 -25.76
C LEU A 94 -24.51 33.47 -24.82
N TYR A 95 -24.21 33.05 -23.59
CA TYR A 95 -23.37 33.82 -22.67
C TYR A 95 -21.93 33.91 -23.15
N PHE A 96 -21.32 32.83 -23.64
CA PHE A 96 -19.95 32.88 -24.17
C PHE A 96 -19.83 33.70 -25.45
N GLN A 97 -20.85 33.69 -26.32
CA GLN A 97 -20.91 34.54 -27.51
C GLN A 97 -21.06 36.03 -27.16
N LYS A 98 -21.95 36.34 -26.21
CA LYS A 98 -22.21 37.72 -25.77
C LYS A 98 -22.43 37.74 -24.25
N PRO A 99 -21.36 38.01 -23.47
CA PRO A 99 -21.45 38.13 -22.03
C PRO A 99 -22.41 39.26 -21.64
N ASP A 100 -23.30 38.97 -20.70
CA ASP A 100 -24.31 39.89 -20.18
C ASP A 100 -24.58 39.57 -18.71
N ASP A 101 -24.69 40.59 -17.88
CA ASP A 101 -24.80 40.44 -16.42
C ASP A 101 -26.08 39.70 -16.01
N ARG A 102 -27.19 39.94 -16.71
CA ARG A 102 -28.47 39.27 -16.41
C ARG A 102 -28.42 37.79 -16.74
N ARG A 103 -27.78 37.39 -17.85
CA ARG A 103 -27.53 35.98 -18.17
C ARG A 103 -26.57 35.34 -17.17
N ARG A 104 -25.51 36.07 -16.80
CA ARG A 104 -24.54 35.61 -15.79
C ARG A 104 -25.22 35.28 -14.47
N GLU A 105 -26.05 36.18 -13.95
CA GLU A 105 -26.78 35.96 -12.70
C GLU A 105 -27.71 34.74 -12.76
N LYS A 106 -28.43 34.55 -13.87
CA LYS A 106 -29.29 33.36 -14.07
C LYS A 106 -28.48 32.06 -14.07
N LEU A 107 -27.38 32.03 -14.82
CA LEU A 107 -26.49 30.87 -14.89
C LEU A 107 -25.89 30.56 -13.51
N LEU A 108 -25.37 31.58 -12.80
CA LEU A 108 -24.83 31.42 -11.45
C LEU A 108 -25.89 30.93 -10.46
N SER A 109 -27.12 31.46 -10.54
CA SER A 109 -28.23 31.00 -9.71
C SER A 109 -28.53 29.52 -9.96
N ARG A 110 -28.62 29.10 -11.23
CA ARG A 110 -28.84 27.71 -11.60
C ARG A 110 -27.71 26.80 -11.12
N LEU A 111 -26.45 27.18 -11.36
CA LEU A 111 -25.27 26.45 -10.90
C LEU A 111 -25.24 26.32 -9.38
N SER A 112 -25.63 27.36 -8.64
CA SER A 112 -25.68 27.33 -7.17
C SER A 112 -26.71 26.32 -6.64
N ILE A 113 -27.84 26.16 -7.32
CA ILE A 113 -28.87 25.17 -6.97
C ILE A 113 -28.33 23.77 -7.23
N THR A 114 -27.73 23.54 -8.40
CA THR A 114 -27.11 22.26 -8.75
C THR A 114 -25.98 21.90 -7.77
N ALA A 115 -25.13 22.86 -7.43
CA ALA A 115 -24.03 22.64 -6.48
C ALA A 115 -24.54 22.21 -5.11
N LYS A 116 -25.60 22.86 -4.61
CA LYS A 116 -26.25 22.48 -3.33
C LYS A 116 -26.90 21.10 -3.40
N ALA A 117 -27.59 20.78 -4.50
CA ALA A 117 -28.31 19.50 -4.64
C ALA A 117 -27.36 18.29 -4.67
N TYR A 118 -26.19 18.44 -5.28
CA TYR A 118 -25.20 17.36 -5.42
C TYR A 118 -24.00 17.50 -4.47
N TYR A 119 -24.06 18.43 -3.53
CA TYR A 119 -23.01 18.71 -2.54
C TYR A 119 -21.65 19.03 -3.16
N TYR A 120 -21.64 19.73 -4.29
CA TYR A 120 -20.42 20.27 -4.89
C TYR A 120 -19.96 21.49 -4.13
N SER A 121 -18.65 21.56 -3.86
CA SER A 121 -18.02 22.78 -3.34
C SER A 121 -18.09 23.92 -4.35
N GLU A 122 -17.95 23.59 -5.63
CA GLU A 122 -18.00 24.55 -6.74
C GLU A 122 -18.38 23.85 -8.04
N ILE A 123 -19.00 24.58 -8.97
CA ILE A 123 -19.21 24.15 -10.36
C ILE A 123 -18.66 25.24 -11.26
N ILE A 124 -17.77 24.86 -12.17
CA ILE A 124 -17.13 25.75 -13.12
C ILE A 124 -17.51 25.31 -14.53
N ILE A 125 -17.83 26.27 -15.39
CA ILE A 125 -18.02 26.04 -16.82
C ILE A 125 -16.84 26.70 -17.53
N LEU A 126 -16.17 25.93 -18.39
CA LEU A 126 -15.04 26.39 -19.19
C LEU A 126 -15.47 26.46 -20.65
N ASP A 127 -15.05 27.52 -21.35
CA ASP A 127 -15.11 27.59 -22.80
C ASP A 127 -13.91 26.83 -23.36
N ALA A 128 -14.13 25.95 -24.34
CA ALA A 128 -13.03 25.19 -24.94
C ALA A 128 -12.21 26.03 -25.94
N GLU A 129 -12.76 27.17 -26.39
CA GLU A 129 -12.14 28.04 -27.39
C GLU A 129 -11.36 29.24 -26.81
N LYS A 130 -11.31 29.38 -25.47
CA LYS A 130 -10.58 30.44 -24.75
C LYS A 130 -9.87 29.91 -23.52
#